data_AF-A0A8H4AL26-F1
#
_entry.id   AF-A0A8H4AL26-F1
#
_cell.length_a   1.000
_cell.length_b   1.000
_cell.length_c   1.000
_cell.angle_alpha   90.00
_cell.angle_beta   90.00
_cell.angle_gamma   90.00
#
_symmetry.space_group_name_H-M   'P 1'
#
loop_
_entity.id
_entity.type
_entity.pdbx_description
1 polymer ?
#
loop_
_entity_poly.entity_id
_entity_poly.type
_entity_poly.pdbx_seq_one_letter_code
_entity_poly.pdbx_strand_id
1 'polypeptide(L)'
;MLEESNSDLIGFFDEISNQFKLELGLYLAACRASCEPINTLSNARIYVTNKTVYNNKKKIAIQHPSKVEEYFIKNKDSLCLYNIDDYHSIHEKRRPDDTNLLEQLI
;
A
#
# COMPACT_ATOMS: atom_id res chain seq x y z
N MET A 1 26.92 30.08 -9.68
CA MET A 1 25.75 30.74 -9.03
C MET A 1 24.50 30.73 -9.89
N LEU A 2 24.35 31.51 -10.98
CA LEU A 2 23.11 31.46 -11.81
C LEU A 2 22.94 30.16 -12.62
N GLU A 3 24.04 29.54 -13.07
CA GLU A 3 23.98 28.25 -13.78
C GLU A 3 23.69 27.07 -12.84
N GLU A 4 24.26 27.06 -11.63
CA GLU A 4 23.99 26.04 -10.60
C GLU A 4 22.54 26.07 -10.11
N SER A 5 21.94 27.25 -9.92
CA SER A 5 20.53 27.34 -9.53
C SER A 5 19.58 26.77 -10.61
N ASN A 6 19.97 26.82 -11.88
CA ASN A 6 19.18 26.24 -12.97
C ASN A 6 19.34 24.71 -13.05
N SER A 7 20.53 24.17 -12.78
CA SER A 7 20.73 22.71 -12.73
C SER A 7 19.97 22.06 -11.57
N ASP A 8 19.96 22.70 -10.40
CA ASP A 8 19.23 22.20 -9.23
C ASP A 8 17.72 22.17 -9.46
N LEU A 9 17.19 23.22 -10.11
CA LEU A 9 15.78 23.30 -10.46
C LEU A 9 15.37 22.23 -11.48
N ILE A 10 16.21 22.00 -12.50
CA ILE A 10 15.99 20.94 -13.49
C ILE A 10 16.01 19.56 -12.81
N GLY A 11 17.00 19.32 -11.94
CA GLY A 11 17.12 18.08 -11.18
C GLY A 11 15.89 17.80 -10.31
N PHE A 12 15.35 18.82 -9.65
CA PHE A 12 14.12 18.72 -8.87
C PHE A 12 12.91 18.31 -9.71
N PHE A 13 12.70 18.95 -10.87
CA PHE A 13 11.59 18.59 -11.76
C PHE A 13 11.74 17.19 -12.37
N ASP A 14 12.96 16.76 -12.68
CA ASP A 14 13.24 15.42 -13.15
C ASP A 14 12.94 14.36 -12.09
N GLU A 15 13.27 14.64 -10.83
CA GLU A 15 12.93 13.77 -9.71
C GLU A 15 11.40 13.61 -9.57
N ILE A 16 10.66 14.72 -9.54
CA ILE A 16 9.19 14.70 -9.47
C ILE A 16 8.60 13.93 -10.65
N SER A 17 9.07 14.20 -11.87
CA SER A 17 8.60 13.53 -13.08
C SER A 17 8.81 12.02 -13.02
N ASN A 18 9.98 11.59 -12.54
CA ASN A 18 10.31 10.17 -12.43
C ASN A 18 9.52 9.47 -11.32
N GLN A 19 9.30 10.14 -10.18
CA GLN A 19 8.45 9.63 -9.09
C GLN A 19 7.01 9.44 -9.58
N PHE A 20 6.43 10.45 -10.22
CA PHE A 20 5.06 10.39 -10.75
C PHE A 20 4.87 9.25 -11.76
N LYS A 21 5.80 9.08 -12.69
CA LYS A 21 5.76 7.98 -13.68
C LYS A 21 5.78 6.61 -12.99
N LEU A 22 6.57 6.46 -11.92
CA LEU A 22 6.64 5.22 -11.16
C LEU A 22 5.34 4.93 -10.41
N GLU A 23 4.78 5.94 -9.73
CA GLU A 23 3.52 5.82 -8.99
C GLU A 23 2.36 5.41 -9.91
N LEU A 24 2.23 6.06 -11.07
CA LEU A 24 1.23 5.67 -12.06
C LEU A 24 1.46 4.25 -12.59
N GLY A 25 2.71 3.86 -12.83
CA GLY A 25 3.03 2.48 -13.23
C GLY A 25 2.63 1.45 -12.18
N LEU A 26 2.85 1.76 -10.89
CA LEU A 26 2.42 0.94 -9.76
C LEU A 26 0.89 0.88 -9.66
N TYR A 27 0.21 2.00 -9.85
CA TYR A 27 -1.26 2.09 -9.86
C TYR A 27 -1.87 1.21 -10.96
N LEU A 28 -1.39 1.32 -12.20
CA LEU A 28 -1.86 0.47 -13.31
C LEU A 28 -1.66 -1.01 -13.01
N ALA A 29 -0.50 -1.38 -12.45
CA ALA A 29 -0.23 -2.76 -12.04
C ALA A 29 -1.16 -3.22 -10.89
N ALA A 30 -1.57 -2.34 -9.98
CA ALA A 30 -2.56 -2.62 -8.94
C ALA A 30 -3.96 -2.79 -9.54
N CYS A 31 -4.30 -2.04 -10.59
CA CYS A 31 -5.51 -2.22 -11.41
C CYS A 31 -5.46 -3.45 -12.32
N ARG A 32 -4.48 -4.35 -12.14
CA ARG A 32 -4.29 -5.59 -12.92
C ARG A 32 -4.03 -5.35 -14.42
N ALA A 33 -3.52 -4.17 -14.79
CA ALA A 33 -3.02 -3.96 -16.14
C ALA A 33 -1.93 -5.00 -16.46
N SER A 34 -1.96 -5.56 -17.66
CA SER A 34 -0.91 -6.47 -18.11
C SER A 34 0.40 -5.71 -18.37
N CYS A 35 1.48 -6.45 -18.65
CA CYS A 35 2.77 -5.83 -18.88
C CYS A 35 2.83 -5.09 -20.23
N GLU A 36 1.99 -5.47 -21.20
CA GLU A 36 1.99 -4.89 -22.56
C GLU A 36 1.59 -3.41 -22.56
N PRO A 37 0.45 -2.96 -21.97
CA PRO A 37 0.12 -1.53 -21.92
C PRO A 37 1.19 -0.70 -21.22
N ILE A 38 1.74 -1.20 -20.10
CA ILE A 38 2.79 -0.50 -19.34
C ILE A 38 4.05 -0.34 -20.19
N ASN A 39 4.47 -1.40 -20.89
CA ASN A 39 5.64 -1.35 -21.76
C ASN A 39 5.40 -0.49 -23.01
N THR A 40 4.19 -0.51 -23.61
CA THR A 40 3.83 0.37 -24.72
C THR A 40 3.93 1.85 -24.33
N LEU A 41 3.39 2.20 -23.18
CA LEU A 41 3.48 3.54 -22.60
C LEU A 41 4.93 3.96 -22.28
N SER A 42 5.75 3.00 -21.83
CA SER A 42 7.17 3.23 -21.61
C SER A 42 7.95 3.43 -22.91
N ASN A 43 7.64 2.67 -23.95
CA ASN A 43 8.23 2.82 -25.29
C ASN A 43 7.87 4.18 -25.90
N ALA A 44 6.70 4.73 -25.58
CA ALA A 44 6.31 6.11 -25.91
C ALA A 44 7.02 7.17 -25.06
N ARG A 45 7.90 6.78 -24.12
CA ARG A 45 8.63 7.64 -23.16
C ARG A 45 7.73 8.39 -22.17
N ILE A 46 6.48 7.96 -22.04
CA ILE A 46 5.50 8.61 -21.17
C ILE A 46 5.59 8.03 -19.75
N TYR A 47 5.90 6.73 -19.62
CA TYR A 47 5.86 5.98 -18.34
C TYR A 47 7.11 5.12 -18.07
N VAL A 48 7.10 4.48 -16.90
CA VAL A 48 8.09 3.46 -16.51
C VAL A 48 7.81 2.09 -17.15
N THR A 49 8.87 1.29 -17.32
CA THR A 49 8.74 -0.09 -17.83
C THR A 49 8.09 -1.00 -16.79
N ASN A 50 7.48 -2.09 -17.24
CA ASN A 50 6.96 -3.13 -16.35
C ASN A 50 8.07 -3.75 -15.48
N LYS A 51 9.30 -3.84 -16.00
CA LYS A 51 10.46 -4.33 -15.24
C LYS A 51 10.78 -3.42 -14.04
N THR A 52 10.74 -2.10 -14.24
CA THR A 52 10.93 -1.12 -13.17
C THR A 52 9.84 -1.24 -12.10
N VAL A 53 8.58 -1.38 -12.51
CA VAL A 53 7.45 -1.60 -11.60
C VAL A 53 7.64 -2.87 -10.78
N TYR A 54 7.96 -4.00 -11.42
CA TYR A 54 8.19 -5.27 -10.77
C TYR A 54 9.31 -5.22 -9.72
N ASN A 55 10.44 -4.60 -10.06
CA ASN A 55 11.56 -4.44 -9.13
C ASN A 55 11.18 -3.57 -7.92
N ASN A 56 10.35 -2.53 -8.11
CA ASN A 56 9.85 -1.72 -7.00
C ASN A 56 8.88 -2.51 -6.12
N LYS A 57 7.96 -3.29 -6.71
CA LYS A 57 7.08 -4.18 -5.92
C LYS A 57 7.88 -5.15 -5.06
N LYS A 58 8.98 -5.71 -5.58
CA LYS A 58 9.91 -6.54 -4.78
C LYS A 58 10.51 -5.78 -3.61
N LYS A 59 11.04 -4.57 -3.84
CA LYS A 59 11.58 -3.72 -2.76
C LYS A 59 10.53 -3.42 -1.70
N ILE A 60 9.31 -3.08 -2.11
CA ILE A 60 8.18 -2.83 -1.20
C ILE A 60 7.88 -4.08 -0.39
N ALA A 61 7.77 -5.25 -1.02
CA ALA A 61 7.50 -6.51 -0.34
C ALA A 61 8.58 -6.89 0.68
N ILE A 62 9.86 -6.66 0.34
CA ILE A 62 10.99 -6.90 1.25
C ILE A 62 10.94 -5.96 2.46
N GLN A 63 10.60 -4.68 2.25
CA GLN A 63 10.51 -3.68 3.32
C GLN A 63 9.21 -3.76 4.13
N HIS A 64 8.19 -4.44 3.62
CA HIS A 64 6.85 -4.42 4.19
C HIS A 64 6.80 -4.96 5.63
N PRO A 65 7.41 -6.10 5.99
CA PRO A 65 7.36 -6.62 7.35
C PRO A 65 7.89 -5.63 8.39
N SER A 66 9.06 -5.02 8.12
CA SER A 66 9.67 -4.04 9.02
C SER A 66 8.80 -2.79 9.19
N LYS A 67 8.24 -2.26 8.09
CA LYS A 67 7.33 -1.10 8.17
C LYS A 67 6.05 -1.40 8.96
N VAL A 68 5.53 -2.62 8.82
CA VAL A 68 4.34 -3.07 9.57
C VAL A 68 4.67 -3.20 11.05
N GLU A 69 5.83 -3.77 11.39
CA GLU A 69 6.32 -3.85 12.77
C GLU A 69 6.51 -2.47 13.40
N GLU A 70 7.18 -1.55 12.70
CA GLU A 70 7.35 -0.16 13.14
C GLU A 70 6.00 0.53 13.40
N TYR A 71 5.02 0.30 12.53
CA TYR A 71 3.67 0.83 12.71
C TYR A 71 3.02 0.29 13.99
N PHE A 72 3.14 -1.02 14.26
CA PHE A 72 2.59 -1.62 15.48
C PHE A 72 3.26 -1.08 16.74
N ILE A 73 4.60 -0.98 16.76
CA ILE A 73 5.34 -0.42 17.89
C ILE A 73 4.91 1.02 18.15
N LYS A 74 4.79 1.82 17.10
CA LYS A 74 4.41 3.24 17.19
C LYS A 74 2.99 3.45 17.72
N ASN A 75 2.05 2.56 17.38
CA ASN A 75 0.63 2.72 17.68
C ASN A 75 0.13 1.73 18.74
N LYS A 76 1.04 1.08 19.49
CA LYS A 76 0.72 0.00 20.44
C LYS A 76 -0.39 0.35 21.43
N ASP A 77 -0.45 1.61 21.87
CA ASP A 77 -1.40 2.08 22.89
C ASP A 77 -2.80 2.35 22.31
N SER A 78 -2.93 2.44 20.99
CA SER A 78 -4.18 2.74 20.27
C SER A 78 -4.60 1.62 19.31
N LEU A 79 -3.94 0.46 19.38
CA LEU A 79 -4.17 -0.64 18.45
C LEU A 79 -5.29 -1.55 18.96
N CYS A 80 -6.34 -1.69 18.16
CA CYS A 80 -7.37 -2.72 18.35
C CYS A 80 -7.24 -3.77 17.24
N LEU A 81 -6.95 -5.01 17.62
CA LEU A 81 -6.89 -6.16 16.71
C LEU A 81 -8.25 -6.85 16.70
N TYR A 82 -8.99 -6.67 15.61
CA TYR A 82 -10.25 -7.38 15.39
C TYR A 82 -9.99 -8.65 14.58
N ASN A 83 -10.56 -9.77 15.02
CA ASN A 83 -10.58 -10.97 14.20
C ASN A 83 -11.59 -10.75 13.06
N ILE A 84 -11.11 -10.41 11.85
CA ILE A 84 -11.93 -10.23 10.65
C ILE A 84 -12.13 -11.58 9.92
N ASP A 85 -11.94 -12.71 10.60
CA ASP A 85 -12.14 -14.03 9.99
C ASP A 85 -13.56 -14.57 10.17
N ASP A 86 -14.34 -13.95 11.05
CA ASP A 86 -15.74 -14.31 11.22
C ASP A 86 -16.60 -13.32 10.42
N TYR A 87 -16.71 -13.56 9.11
CA TYR A 87 -17.62 -12.83 8.22
C TYR A 87 -19.05 -12.73 8.82
N HIS A 88 -19.46 -13.75 9.60
CA HIS A 88 -20.74 -13.74 10.33
C HIS A 88 -20.75 -12.74 11.50
N SER A 89 -19.62 -12.46 12.17
CA SER A 89 -19.54 -11.51 13.29
C SER A 89 -19.75 -10.04 12.90
N ILE A 90 -19.56 -9.66 11.63
CA ILE A 90 -19.77 -8.27 11.15
C ILE A 90 -21.04 -8.10 10.30
N HIS A 91 -21.58 -9.19 9.74
CA HIS A 91 -22.76 -9.15 8.87
C HIS A 91 -24.04 -9.70 9.50
N GLU A 92 -23.94 -10.41 10.63
CA GLU A 92 -25.12 -10.83 11.40
C GLU A 92 -25.24 -10.04 12.70
N LYS A 93 -26.45 -9.53 12.98
CA LYS A 93 -26.80 -9.06 14.33
C LYS A 93 -26.81 -10.27 15.26
N ARG A 94 -25.70 -10.55 15.97
CA ARG A 94 -25.78 -11.41 17.14
C ARG A 94 -26.64 -10.71 18.18
N ARG A 95 -27.85 -11.23 18.42
CA ARG A 95 -28.50 -11.04 19.72
C ARG A 95 -27.50 -11.57 20.77
N PRO A 96 -27.27 -10.85 21.87
CA PRO A 96 -26.69 -11.50 23.04
C PRO A 96 -27.62 -12.66 23.36
N ASP A 97 -27.14 -13.90 23.25
CA ASP A 97 -27.83 -15.04 23.84
C ASP A 97 -27.63 -14.93 25.35
N ASP A 98 -28.35 -13.99 25.96
CA ASP A 98 -28.62 -14.00 27.39
C ASP A 98 -29.54 -15.20 27.65
N THR A 99 -28.94 -16.37 27.80
CA THR A 99 -29.61 -17.50 28.45
C THR A 99 -28.99 -17.70 29.82
N ASN A 100 -29.59 -16.97 30.77
CA ASN A 100 -29.76 -17.24 32.21
C ASN A 100 -28.52 -17.39 33.11
N LEU A 101 -28.24 -16.29 33.81
CA LEU A 101 -27.48 -16.17 35.05
C LEU A 101 -28.20 -16.78 36.29
N LEU A 102 -28.83 -17.96 36.20
CA LEU A 102 -29.62 -18.47 37.35
C LEU A 102 -29.60 -19.99 37.66
N GLU A 103 -28.62 -20.77 37.20
CA GLU A 103 -28.49 -22.19 37.63
C GLU A 103 -27.05 -22.61 37.96
N GLN A 104 -26.39 -21.89 38.87
CA GLN A 104 -25.18 -22.40 39.56
C GLN A 104 -25.22 -22.15 41.08
N LEU A 105 -26.39 -22.33 41.69
CA LEU A 105 -26.55 -22.47 43.14
C LEU A 105 -27.64 -23.52 43.41
N ILE A 106 -27.27 -24.81 43.31
CA ILE A 106 -27.62 -25.93 44.21
C ILE A 106 -26.42 -26.90 44.13
#